data_AF-A0A1I3RDV5-F1
#
_entry.id   AF-A0A1I3RDV5-F1
#
_cell.length_a   1.000
_cell.length_b   1.000
_cell.length_c   1.000
_cell.angle_alpha   90.00
_cell.angle_beta   90.00
_cell.angle_gamma   90.00
#
_symmetry.space_group_name_H-M   'P 1'
#
loop_
_entity.id
_entity.type
_entity.pdbx_description
1 polymer ?
#
loop_
_entity_poly.entity_id
_entity_poly.type
_entity_poly.pdbx_seq_one_letter_code
_entity_poly.pdbx_strand_id
1 'polypeptide(L)'
;MTLEEVGMLFDKIAGFYPQFAGDLAKMRAWHEVLGETPCEQAMKSLVRYAAKLDSKFPPHPGALVATESGESELYHAFMRTAGQAAVEENGQFQNTGVPPTAEQRRKVRELLAHRLR
;
A
#
# COMPACT_ATOMS: atom_id res chain seq x y z
N MET A 1 -9.19 -16.06 12.90
CA MET A 1 -9.26 -16.20 14.37
C MET A 1 -10.66 -16.59 14.82
N THR A 2 -10.79 -17.18 16.01
CA THR A 2 -12.07 -17.55 16.64
C THR A 2 -12.78 -16.35 17.27
N LEU A 3 -14.06 -16.50 17.63
CA LEU A 3 -14.84 -15.44 18.28
C LEU A 3 -14.28 -15.07 19.67
N GLU A 4 -13.70 -16.04 20.38
CA GLU A 4 -13.05 -15.83 21.68
C GLU A 4 -11.77 -15.00 21.53
N GLU A 5 -10.98 -15.27 20.49
CA GLU A 5 -9.81 -14.46 20.13
C GLU A 5 -10.20 -13.02 19.73
N VAL A 6 -11.34 -12.82 19.07
CA VAL A 6 -11.90 -11.48 18.82
C VAL A 6 -12.26 -10.78 20.13
N GLY A 7 -12.78 -11.51 21.12
CA GLY A 7 -13.04 -10.99 22.46
C GLY A 7 -11.76 -10.48 23.15
N MET A 8 -10.70 -11.28 23.11
CA MET A 8 -9.38 -10.86 23.62
C MET A 8 -8.87 -9.60 22.91
N LEU A 9 -9.08 -9.50 21.60
CA LEU A 9 -8.71 -8.33 20.81
C LEU A 9 -9.51 -7.09 21.24
N PHE A 10 -10.81 -7.24 21.52
CA PHE A 10 -11.66 -6.16 22.01
C PHE A 10 -11.20 -5.64 23.37
N ASP A 11 -10.87 -6.54 24.29
CA ASP A 11 -10.32 -6.17 25.61
C ASP A 11 -9.01 -5.38 25.45
N LYS A 12 -8.16 -5.80 24.51
CA LYS A 12 -6.92 -5.09 24.20
C LYS A 12 -7.18 -3.69 23.61
N ILE A 13 -8.18 -3.56 22.73
CA ILE A 13 -8.59 -2.27 22.17
C ILE A 13 -9.13 -1.35 23.26
N ALA A 14 -9.98 -1.86 24.16
CA ALA A 14 -10.49 -1.09 25.30
C ALA A 14 -9.36 -0.60 26.22
N GLY A 15 -8.28 -1.38 26.36
CA GLY A 15 -7.09 -0.96 27.09
C GLY A 15 -6.33 0.22 26.46
N PHE A 16 -6.35 0.36 25.13
CA PHE A 16 -5.76 1.51 24.43
C PHE A 16 -6.74 2.68 24.29
N TYR A 17 -8.04 2.39 24.17
CA TYR A 17 -9.09 3.34 23.87
C TYR A 17 -10.26 3.14 24.84
N PRO A 18 -10.28 3.84 25.98
CA PRO A 18 -11.32 3.66 27.00
C PRO A 18 -12.76 3.92 26.51
N GLN A 19 -12.92 4.70 25.43
CA GLN A 19 -14.20 4.97 24.78
C GLN A 19 -14.71 3.83 23.90
N PHE A 20 -13.88 2.81 23.63
CA PHE A 20 -14.27 1.67 22.82
C PHE A 20 -15.22 0.76 23.59
N ALA A 21 -16.39 0.50 23.01
CA ALA A 21 -17.39 -0.39 23.56
C ALA A 21 -17.71 -1.52 22.58
N GLY A 22 -17.34 -2.72 22.98
CA GLY A 22 -17.68 -3.96 22.30
C GLY A 22 -19.06 -4.48 22.66
N ASP A 23 -19.71 -5.15 21.71
CA ASP A 23 -20.89 -5.98 21.96
C ASP A 23 -20.80 -7.24 21.09
N LEU A 24 -21.66 -8.22 21.37
CA LEU A 24 -21.63 -9.51 20.67
C LEU A 24 -21.88 -9.37 19.17
N ALA A 25 -22.67 -8.39 18.74
CA ALA A 25 -22.95 -8.15 17.33
C ALA A 25 -21.69 -7.63 16.60
N LYS A 26 -20.98 -6.68 17.22
CA LYS A 26 -19.69 -6.18 16.73
C LYS A 26 -18.64 -7.28 16.71
N MET A 27 -18.58 -8.13 17.73
CA MET A 27 -17.64 -9.26 17.76
C MET A 27 -17.88 -10.23 16.59
N ARG A 28 -19.16 -10.55 16.31
CA ARG A 28 -19.51 -11.39 15.15
C ARG A 28 -19.12 -10.73 13.82
N ALA A 29 -19.40 -9.44 13.66
CA ALA A 29 -19.01 -8.70 12.46
C ALA A 29 -17.47 -8.63 12.28
N TRP A 30 -16.73 -8.47 13.38
CA TRP A 30 -15.27 -8.50 13.33
C TRP A 30 -14.71 -9.89 13.03
N HIS A 31 -15.36 -10.95 13.54
CA HIS A 31 -15.01 -12.33 13.21
C HIS A 31 -15.20 -12.64 11.72
N GLU A 32 -16.21 -12.07 11.06
CA GLU A 32 -16.38 -12.21 9.60
C GLU A 32 -15.22 -11.59 8.80
N VAL A 33 -14.66 -10.47 9.28
CA VAL A 33 -13.53 -9.79 8.61
C VAL A 33 -12.19 -10.42 8.97
N LEU A 34 -12.02 -10.84 10.22
CA LEU A 34 -10.75 -11.32 10.78
C LEU A 34 -10.66 -12.86 10.81
N GLY A 35 -11.64 -13.56 10.24
CA GLY A 35 -11.73 -15.03 10.28
C GLY A 35 -10.48 -15.74 9.79
N GLU A 36 -9.84 -15.19 8.76
CA GLU A 36 -8.58 -15.73 8.18
C GLU A 36 -7.31 -15.11 8.79
N THR A 37 -7.44 -14.05 9.59
CA THR A 37 -6.28 -13.41 10.23
C THR A 37 -5.90 -14.17 11.51
N PRO A 38 -4.63 -14.57 11.69
CA PRO A 38 -4.13 -15.09 12.96
C PRO A 38 -4.27 -14.07 14.10
N CYS A 39 -4.71 -14.51 15.29
CA CYS A 39 -4.90 -13.62 16.45
C CYS A 39 -3.63 -12.85 16.81
N GLU A 40 -2.47 -13.52 16.83
CA GLU A 40 -1.18 -12.86 17.11
C GLU A 40 -0.85 -11.74 16.11
N GLN A 41 -1.17 -11.93 14.83
CA GLN A 41 -0.96 -10.92 13.79
C GLN A 41 -1.84 -9.69 14.04
N ALA A 42 -3.13 -9.90 14.30
CA ALA A 42 -4.05 -8.81 14.60
C ALA A 42 -3.64 -8.03 15.87
N MET A 43 -3.15 -8.73 16.90
CA MET A 43 -2.61 -8.11 18.11
C MET A 43 -1.38 -7.24 17.83
N LYS A 44 -0.44 -7.73 17.03
CA LYS A 44 0.75 -6.96 16.60
C LYS A 44 0.35 -5.73 15.78
N SER A 45 -0.60 -5.90 14.86
CA SER A 45 -1.16 -4.80 14.05
C SER A 45 -1.82 -3.74 14.93
N LEU A 46 -2.57 -4.16 15.96
CA LEU A 46 -3.22 -3.25 16.91
C LEU A 46 -2.19 -2.42 17.69
N VAL A 47 -1.15 -3.07 18.22
CA VAL A 47 -0.06 -2.36 18.94
C VAL A 47 0.62 -1.36 18.01
N ARG A 48 0.93 -1.74 16.77
CA ARG A 48 1.52 -0.84 15.78
C ARG A 48 0.60 0.32 15.43
N TYR A 49 -0.71 0.07 15.31
CA TYR A 49 -1.71 1.09 15.03
C TYR A 49 -1.77 2.11 16.18
N ALA A 50 -1.89 1.63 17.42
CA ALA A 50 -1.98 2.48 18.62
C ALA A 50 -0.70 3.26 18.95
N ALA A 51 0.46 2.82 18.43
CA ALA A 51 1.72 3.53 18.58
C ALA A 51 1.82 4.78 17.68
N LYS A 52 0.91 4.97 16.72
CA LYS A 52 0.94 6.14 15.83
C LYS A 52 0.40 7.38 16.55
N LEU A 53 1.08 8.50 16.39
CA LEU A 53 0.74 9.76 17.09
C LEU A 53 -0.65 10.30 16.71
N ASP A 54 -1.15 9.95 15.53
CA ASP A 54 -2.43 10.36 14.97
C ASP A 54 -3.59 9.41 15.28
N SER A 55 -3.35 8.23 15.89
CA SER A 55 -4.39 7.25 16.21
C SER A 55 -5.22 7.66 17.44
N LYS A 56 -6.07 8.67 17.28
CA LYS A 56 -6.97 9.16 18.33
C LYS A 56 -8.20 8.28 18.54
N PHE A 57 -8.50 7.41 17.58
CA PHE A 57 -9.71 6.59 17.55
C PHE A 57 -9.38 5.10 17.44
N PRO A 58 -10.25 4.21 17.96
CA PRO A 58 -10.08 2.77 17.80
C PRO A 58 -10.00 2.37 16.32
N PRO A 59 -9.19 1.36 15.98
CA PRO A 59 -9.11 0.87 14.61
C PRO A 59 -10.40 0.18 14.18
N HIS A 60 -10.72 0.25 12.90
CA HIS A 60 -11.66 -0.69 12.26
C HIS A 60 -10.98 -2.07 12.06
N PRO A 61 -11.73 -3.18 11.92
CA PRO A 61 -11.14 -4.52 11.80
C PRO A 61 -10.21 -4.66 10.61
N GLY A 62 -10.51 -4.01 9.47
CA GLY A 62 -9.66 -4.05 8.27
C GLY A 62 -8.25 -3.48 8.47
N ALA A 63 -8.04 -2.64 9.49
CA ALA A 63 -6.72 -2.06 9.78
C ALA A 63 -5.83 -3.06 10.51
N LEU A 64 -6.42 -4.13 11.05
CA LEU A 64 -5.74 -5.16 11.82
C LEU A 64 -5.45 -6.41 10.99
N VAL A 65 -6.13 -6.58 9.85
CA VAL A 65 -5.89 -7.65 8.87
C VAL A 65 -4.44 -7.63 8.36
N ALA A 66 -3.82 -6.45 8.31
CA ALA A 66 -2.46 -6.17 7.86
C ALA A 66 -1.90 -7.14 6.81
N THR A 67 -1.97 -6.72 5.55
CA THR A 67 -1.03 -7.15 4.52
C THR A 67 0.40 -6.93 5.02
N GLU A 68 1.22 -7.99 5.01
CA GLU A 68 2.61 -7.95 5.43
C GLU A 68 3.44 -6.88 4.69
N SER A 69 2.97 -6.45 3.51
CA SER A 69 3.55 -5.37 2.74
C SER A 69 3.36 -4.01 3.44
N GLY A 70 4.38 -3.57 4.18
CA GLY A 70 4.47 -2.18 4.60
C GLY A 70 4.33 -1.25 3.37
N GLU A 71 3.85 -0.02 3.52
CA GLU A 71 3.75 0.94 2.41
C GLU A 71 5.05 1.03 1.58
N SER A 72 6.20 0.86 2.24
CA SER A 72 7.51 0.75 1.60
C SER A 72 7.63 -0.44 0.65
N GLU A 73 7.12 -1.62 1.03
CA GLU A 73 7.11 -2.81 0.18
C GLU A 73 6.14 -2.71 -0.98
N LEU A 74 4.96 -2.09 -0.78
CA LEU A 74 4.05 -1.77 -1.87
C LEU A 74 4.67 -0.78 -2.85
N TYR A 75 5.36 0.24 -2.34
CA TYR A 75 6.12 1.18 -3.15
C TYR A 75 7.24 0.49 -3.94
N HIS A 76 8.04 -0.36 -3.31
CA HIS A 76 9.11 -1.10 -3.99
C HIS A 76 8.58 -2.15 -4.98
N ALA A 77 7.44 -2.77 -4.70
CA ALA A 77 6.76 -3.65 -5.66
C ALA A 77 6.31 -2.84 -6.89
N PHE A 78 5.64 -1.71 -6.67
CA PHE A 78 5.23 -0.80 -7.74
C PHE A 78 6.42 -0.32 -8.58
N MET A 79 7.51 0.11 -7.94
CA MET A 79 8.72 0.56 -8.65
C MET A 79 9.36 -0.56 -9.48
N ARG A 80 9.36 -1.81 -9.01
CA ARG A 80 9.85 -2.96 -9.79
C ARG A 80 8.99 -3.20 -11.02
N THR A 81 7.66 -3.21 -10.87
CA THR A 81 6.72 -3.41 -11.98
C THR A 81 6.81 -2.27 -13.00
N ALA A 82 6.83 -1.02 -12.54
CA ALA A 82 6.98 0.15 -13.41
C ALA A 82 8.33 0.14 -14.15
N GLY A 83 9.42 -0.27 -13.48
CA GLY A 83 10.73 -0.43 -14.09
C GLY A 83 10.76 -1.50 -15.18
N GLN A 84 10.14 -2.66 -14.95
CA GLN A 84 10.01 -3.72 -15.97
C GLN A 84 9.23 -3.24 -17.19
N ALA A 85 8.08 -2.60 -16.98
CA ALA A 85 7.26 -2.07 -18.07
C ALA A 85 8.03 -1.04 -18.92
N ALA A 86 8.80 -0.14 -18.29
CA ALA A 86 9.60 0.84 -18.99
C ALA A 86 10.74 0.22 -19.81
N VAL A 87 11.37 -0.84 -19.32
CA VAL A 87 12.40 -1.58 -20.06
C VAL A 87 11.79 -2.30 -21.27
N GLU A 88 10.63 -2.91 -21.11
CA GLU A 88 9.90 -3.56 -22.20
C GLU A 88 9.46 -2.56 -23.27
N GLU A 89 8.88 -1.43 -22.85
CA GLU A 89 8.48 -0.34 -23.75
C GLU A 89 9.69 0.21 -24.51
N ASN A 90 10.81 0.48 -23.84
CA ASN A 90 12.03 0.95 -24.50
C ASN A 90 12.58 -0.10 -25.48
N GLY A 91 12.53 -1.39 -25.13
CA GLY A 91 12.89 -2.47 -26.03
C GLY A 91 12.02 -2.50 -27.29
N GLN A 92 10.70 -2.30 -27.15
CA GLN A 92 9.79 -2.20 -28.29
C GLN A 92 10.10 -0.97 -29.16
N PHE A 93 10.37 0.19 -28.55
CA PHE A 93 10.78 1.39 -29.28
C PHE A 93 12.10 1.22 -30.02
N GLN A 94 13.08 0.50 -29.45
CA GLN A 94 14.33 0.23 -30.15
C GLN A 94 14.12 -0.73 -31.33
N ASN A 95 13.24 -1.72 -31.18
CA ASN A 95 12.98 -2.71 -32.23
C ASN A 95 12.08 -2.18 -33.37
N THR A 96 11.18 -1.25 -33.07
CA THR A 96 10.21 -0.71 -34.04
C THR A 96 10.48 0.73 -34.47
N GLY A 97 11.39 1.41 -33.78
CA GLY A 97 11.73 2.80 -34.02
C GLY A 97 12.48 2.98 -35.33
N VAL A 98 11.91 3.77 -36.23
CA VAL A 98 12.62 4.25 -37.42
C VAL A 98 13.48 5.44 -37.00
N PRO A 99 14.80 5.44 -37.31
CA PRO A 99 15.65 6.57 -36.96
C PRO A 99 15.15 7.85 -37.67
N PRO A 100 15.28 9.02 -37.02
CA PRO A 100 14.85 10.28 -37.62
C PRO A 100 15.61 10.54 -38.91
N THR A 101 14.95 11.10 -39.92
CA THR A 101 15.56 11.37 -41.23
C THR A 101 16.64 12.46 -41.16
N ALA A 102 17.48 12.56 -42.19
CA ALA A 102 18.53 13.58 -42.25
C ALA A 102 17.98 15.01 -42.16
N GLU A 103 16.83 15.28 -42.80
CA GLU A 103 16.17 16.58 -42.74
C GLU A 103 15.58 16.88 -41.36
N GLN A 104 14.98 15.89 -40.69
CA GLN A 104 14.47 16.05 -39.32
C GLN A 104 15.63 16.36 -38.36
N ARG A 105 16.76 15.66 -38.48
CA ARG A 105 17.96 15.94 -37.66
C ARG A 105 18.52 17.33 -37.94
N ARG A 106 18.55 17.79 -39.19
CA ARG A 106 18.99 19.16 -39.56
C ARG A 106 18.10 20.21 -38.90
N LYS A 107 16.77 20.06 -39.02
CA LYS A 107 15.80 21.03 -38.50
C LYS A 107 15.81 21.13 -36.97
N VAL A 108 15.99 20.00 -36.27
CA VAL A 108 16.18 19.98 -34.81
C VAL A 108 17.45 20.73 -34.40
N ARG A 109 18.56 20.56 -35.12
CA ARG A 109 19.82 21.29 -34.84
C ARG A 109 19.66 22.80 -35.04
N GLU A 110 18.98 23.22 -36.10
CA GLU A 110 18.68 24.64 -36.37
C GLU A 110 17.82 25.25 -35.26
N LEU A 111 16.79 24.54 -34.79
CA LEU A 111 15.92 24.98 -33.69
C LEU A 111 16.68 25.09 -32.35
N LEU A 112 17.53 24.12 -32.03
CA LEU A 112 18.35 24.16 -30.82
C LEU A 112 19.37 25.31 -30.85
N ALA A 113 19.97 25.59 -31.99
CA ALA A 113 20.90 26.72 -32.17
C ALA A 113 20.22 28.08 -32.03
N HIS A 114 18.93 28.18 -32.39
CA HIS A 114 18.14 29.40 -32.22
C HIS A 114 17.70 29.65 -30.77
N ARG A 115 17.59 28.59 -29.95
CA ARG A 115 17.12 28.65 -28.56
C ARG A 115 18.23 28.99 -27.55
N LEU A 116 19.49 28.90 -27.99
CA LEU A 116 20.69 29.18 -27.19
C LEU A 116 21.31 30.56 -27.49
N ARG A 117 20.60 31.40 -28.26
CA ARG A 117 20.89 32.82 -28.48
C ARG A 117 19.82 33.66 -27.78
#